data_AF-A0A7X5FT61-F1
#
_entry.id   AF-A0A7X5FT61-F1
#
_cell.length_a   1.000
_cell.length_b   1.000
_cell.length_c   1.000
_cell.angle_alpha   90.00
_cell.angle_beta   90.00
_cell.angle_gamma   90.00
#
_symmetry.space_group_name_H-M   'P 1'
#
loop_
_entity.id
_entity.type
_entity.pdbx_description
1 polymer ?
#
loop_
_entity_poly.entity_id
_entity_poly.type
_entity_poly.pdbx_seq_one_letter_code
_entity_poly.pdbx_strand_id
1 'polypeptide(L)'
;MKKFLTSIFLSVFILQSTGSVIQVFAEEVDQNYFIVTAYYSPLPDQNNYLTGNFKDEVILNGQGIAGASGKKVFSGMLAAPSKYSFGTKIHLDGLGIGEVSDRGGAIVPAGQRGYSYDRIDIWMGYGDEGLKRALYWGKRKVAGNIVDATSSVNLDYTSVPSPNWISVGKDDISNKSVQQSVLEPVEQNVSIFEIVLSSLNSGNYVAELQTLLSDLGYIASDYTAGVYDDKTIEAVRSFQLNFGVISHINDAGNGVYGPKTQKEFKRQYDIYLKEQKLFQEYEESLELLQQEAQLNAQETIKNITNVGYGEISSSVREFQIVLSNLGYFDYKDTAIFGAKTKSSLIDYQLENNIIDKQSQVDAGIIGPKTLESLTEDIADTYFIQKLIEQNSLNGYISYVKKENKKIALELEQRKNSQEQISNNTIENTPIIKKI
;
A
#
# COMPACT_ATOMS: atom_id res chain seq x y z
N MET A 1 -11.42 1.95 -32.34
CA MET A 1 -10.12 2.55 -31.96
C MET A 1 -9.44 1.66 -30.92
N LYS A 2 -8.69 0.65 -31.36
CA LYS A 2 -7.82 -0.19 -30.53
C LYS A 2 -6.51 -0.36 -31.32
N LYS A 3 -5.38 0.04 -30.74
CA LYS A 3 -4.02 -0.20 -31.25
C LYS A 3 -3.06 -0.26 -30.05
N PHE A 4 -1.95 -0.98 -30.28
CA PHE A 4 -0.71 -1.11 -29.49
C PHE A 4 -0.80 -2.16 -28.38
N LEU A 5 0.14 -3.10 -28.21
CA LEU A 5 1.58 -3.08 -28.48
C LEU A 5 2.10 -4.43 -29.02
N THR A 6 3.12 -4.35 -29.88
CA THR A 6 4.05 -5.42 -30.21
C THR A 6 5.45 -4.84 -29.96
N SER A 7 6.28 -5.44 -29.10
CA SER A 7 7.74 -5.39 -29.29
C SER A 7 8.50 -6.41 -28.44
N ILE A 8 9.39 -7.10 -29.13
CA ILE A 8 10.35 -8.14 -28.73
C ILE A 8 11.62 -7.51 -28.14
N PHE A 9 12.27 -8.14 -27.16
CA PHE A 9 13.73 -8.04 -26.97
C PHE A 9 14.34 -9.36 -26.50
N LEU A 10 15.32 -9.83 -27.28
CA LEU A 10 16.22 -10.95 -27.03
C LEU A 10 17.65 -10.41 -27.20
N SER A 11 18.53 -10.56 -26.21
CA SER A 11 19.97 -10.73 -26.46
C SER A 11 20.75 -11.13 -25.21
N VAL A 12 21.81 -11.90 -25.48
CA VAL A 12 22.60 -12.75 -24.59
C VAL A 12 23.94 -12.09 -24.24
N PHE A 13 24.41 -12.43 -23.03
CA PHE A 13 25.74 -12.34 -22.42
C PHE A 13 26.99 -12.29 -23.32
N ILE A 14 27.99 -11.48 -22.95
CA ILE A 14 29.43 -11.81 -23.04
C ILE A 14 30.21 -11.22 -21.84
N LEU A 15 30.99 -12.09 -21.17
CA LEU A 15 31.99 -11.83 -20.12
C LEU A 15 33.26 -11.14 -20.66
N GLN A 16 33.93 -10.31 -19.83
CA GLN A 16 35.40 -10.28 -19.72
C GLN A 16 35.89 -9.91 -18.30
N SER A 17 36.99 -10.57 -17.90
CA SER A 17 37.74 -10.49 -16.64
C SER A 17 38.74 -9.32 -16.62
N THR A 18 39.18 -8.79 -15.48
CA THR A 18 40.35 -9.26 -14.69
C THR A 18 40.61 -8.31 -13.51
N GLY A 19 41.22 -8.82 -12.42
CA GLY A 19 42.13 -8.01 -11.56
C GLY A 19 41.79 -7.86 -10.08
N SER A 20 42.32 -8.79 -9.26
CA SER A 20 42.85 -8.71 -7.89
C SER A 20 42.32 -7.67 -6.88
N VAL A 21 41.95 -8.11 -5.66
CA VAL A 21 42.60 -7.74 -4.37
C VAL A 21 42.27 -8.83 -3.33
N ILE A 22 43.31 -9.36 -2.66
CA ILE A 22 43.16 -10.21 -1.46
C ILE A 22 42.69 -9.30 -0.32
N GLN A 23 41.47 -9.50 0.16
CA GLN A 23 40.96 -8.82 1.35
C GLN A 23 41.13 -9.76 2.55
N VAL A 24 41.99 -9.33 3.47
CA VAL A 24 42.19 -9.94 4.78
C VAL A 24 40.85 -9.86 5.53
N PHE A 25 40.27 -11.01 5.88
CA PHE A 25 39.07 -11.05 6.70
C PHE A 25 39.45 -10.61 8.13
N ALA A 26 39.06 -9.39 8.48
CA ALA A 26 38.89 -9.01 9.88
C ALA A 26 37.67 -9.76 10.41
N GLU A 27 37.84 -10.48 11.52
CA GLU A 27 36.78 -11.17 12.24
C GLU A 27 35.75 -10.11 12.70
N GLU A 28 34.57 -10.14 12.10
CA GLU A 28 33.48 -9.21 12.38
C GLU A 28 32.99 -9.49 13.80
N VAL A 29 33.18 -8.54 14.72
CA VAL A 29 32.62 -8.62 16.09
C VAL A 29 31.10 -8.71 15.94
N ASP A 30 30.52 -9.86 16.27
CA ASP A 30 29.09 -10.13 16.15
C ASP A 30 28.31 -9.12 17.00
N GLN A 31 27.80 -8.07 16.34
CA GLN A 31 27.08 -6.99 17.00
C GLN A 31 25.74 -7.52 17.48
N ASN A 32 25.62 -7.75 18.79
CA ASN A 32 24.33 -8.03 19.39
C ASN A 32 23.44 -6.78 19.32
N TYR A 33 22.15 -6.99 19.10
CA TYR A 33 21.15 -5.92 19.07
C TYR A 33 20.12 -6.13 20.18
N PHE A 34 19.55 -5.03 20.66
CA PHE A 34 18.44 -4.98 21.61
C PHE A 34 17.28 -4.17 21.04
N ILE A 35 16.05 -4.51 21.43
CA ILE A 35 14.91 -3.60 21.31
C ILE A 35 14.87 -2.74 22.56
N VAL A 36 15.29 -1.49 22.47
CA VAL A 36 15.40 -0.58 23.60
C VAL A 36 14.20 0.37 23.62
N THR A 37 13.36 0.23 24.64
CA THR A 37 12.28 1.17 24.96
C THR A 37 12.67 2.07 26.12
N ALA A 38 11.82 3.03 26.46
CA ALA A 38 12.00 3.84 27.65
C ALA A 38 10.75 3.87 28.52
N TYR A 39 10.98 4.02 29.82
CA TYR A 39 9.97 4.30 30.82
C TYR A 39 10.43 5.46 31.72
N TYR A 40 9.51 6.05 32.45
CA TYR A 40 9.78 7.16 33.37
C TYR A 40 8.99 6.98 34.66
N SER A 41 9.32 7.74 35.69
CA SER A 41 8.63 7.68 36.97
C SER A 41 7.64 8.84 37.10
N PRO A 42 6.32 8.60 37.07
CA PRO A 42 5.34 9.67 37.21
C PRO A 42 5.32 10.26 38.62
N LEU A 43 4.91 11.53 38.72
CA LEU A 43 4.66 12.27 39.95
C LEU A 43 3.16 12.54 40.10
N PRO A 44 2.61 12.61 41.33
CA PRO A 44 1.17 12.77 41.58
C PRO A 44 0.52 14.04 41.01
N ASP A 45 1.32 15.09 40.74
CA ASP A 45 0.85 16.41 40.33
C ASP A 45 1.57 16.92 39.05
N GLN A 46 2.07 16.01 38.19
CA GLN A 46 2.64 16.43 36.90
C GLN A 46 1.53 16.83 35.92
N ASN A 47 1.87 17.68 34.94
CA ASN A 47 0.87 18.28 34.06
C ASN A 47 0.26 17.26 33.08
N ASN A 48 1.03 16.23 32.70
CA ASN A 48 0.66 15.34 31.60
C ASN A 48 0.78 13.88 32.04
N TYR A 49 -0.18 13.03 31.67
CA TYR A 49 -0.10 11.58 31.85
C TYR A 49 -0.43 10.89 30.52
N LEU A 50 0.34 9.87 30.11
CA LEU A 50 0.04 9.09 28.91
C LEU A 50 -1.28 8.33 29.06
N THR A 51 -1.55 7.84 30.26
CA THR A 51 -2.77 7.12 30.64
C THR A 51 -3.91 8.05 31.07
N GLY A 52 -3.65 9.36 31.17
CA GLY A 52 -4.61 10.37 31.62
C GLY A 52 -4.77 10.49 33.13
N ASN A 53 -4.16 9.63 33.96
CA ASN A 53 -4.14 9.78 35.41
C ASN A 53 -2.90 9.15 36.08
N PHE A 54 -2.49 9.68 37.23
CA PHE A 54 -1.31 9.23 37.98
C PHE A 54 -1.31 7.74 38.33
N LYS A 55 -2.47 7.20 38.74
CA LYS A 55 -2.58 5.82 39.23
C LYS A 55 -2.27 4.81 38.14
N ASP A 56 -2.84 5.00 36.96
CA ASP A 56 -2.62 4.11 35.82
C ASP A 56 -1.22 4.30 35.23
N GLU A 57 -0.68 5.52 35.29
CA GLU A 57 0.68 5.82 34.87
C GLU A 57 1.72 5.09 35.72
N VAL A 58 1.48 5.01 37.04
CA VAL A 58 2.28 4.25 37.99
C VAL A 58 2.25 2.74 37.69
N ILE A 59 1.08 2.21 37.30
CA ILE A 59 0.95 0.79 36.93
C ILE A 59 1.75 0.50 35.65
N LEU A 60 1.73 1.45 34.70
CA LEU A 60 2.41 1.29 33.41
C LEU A 60 3.93 1.43 33.50
N ASN A 61 4.43 2.46 34.19
CA ASN A 61 5.84 2.84 34.17
C ASN A 61 6.58 2.60 35.50
N GLY A 62 5.88 2.23 36.58
CA GLY A 62 6.46 2.06 37.90
C GLY A 62 6.49 3.35 38.73
N GLN A 63 6.68 3.22 40.04
CA GLN A 63 6.57 4.34 41.00
C GLN A 63 7.85 5.18 41.14
N GLY A 64 8.96 4.75 40.53
CA GLY A 64 10.26 5.42 40.68
C GLY A 64 10.95 5.26 42.04
N ILE A 65 10.45 4.40 42.93
CA ILE A 65 11.03 4.24 44.27
C ILE A 65 12.25 3.33 44.24
N ALA A 66 12.09 2.13 43.69
CA ALA A 66 13.14 1.14 43.52
C ALA A 66 12.81 0.24 42.34
N GLY A 67 13.85 -0.22 41.64
CA GLY A 67 13.72 -1.28 40.64
C GLY A 67 13.54 -2.64 41.32
N ALA A 68 13.23 -3.67 40.53
CA ALA A 68 13.04 -5.04 41.00
C ALA A 68 14.28 -5.65 41.72
N SER A 69 15.47 -5.06 41.56
CA SER A 69 16.67 -5.44 42.34
C SER A 69 16.67 -4.92 43.78
N GLY A 70 15.74 -4.02 44.13
CA GLY A 70 15.70 -3.30 45.41
C GLY A 70 16.56 -2.03 45.44
N LYS A 71 17.34 -1.74 44.39
CA LYS A 71 18.07 -0.47 44.28
C LYS A 71 17.11 0.68 43.98
N LYS A 72 17.33 1.84 44.61
CA LYS A 72 16.66 3.09 44.23
C LYS A 72 16.89 3.37 42.75
N VAL A 73 15.92 3.99 42.08
CA VAL A 73 16.04 4.31 40.66
C VAL A 73 17.19 5.30 40.41
N PHE A 74 17.99 5.05 39.36
CA PHE A 74 19.22 5.81 39.07
C PHE A 74 19.44 5.97 37.55
N SER A 75 20.26 6.95 37.15
CA SER A 75 20.63 7.15 35.75
C SER A 75 21.42 5.96 35.21
N GLY A 76 20.93 5.34 34.14
CA GLY A 76 21.49 4.09 33.62
C GLY A 76 20.83 2.83 34.16
N MET A 77 19.73 2.93 34.91
CA MET A 77 18.93 1.76 35.27
C MET A 77 18.22 1.17 34.04
N LEU A 78 18.41 -0.14 33.84
CA LEU A 78 17.79 -0.92 32.78
C LEU A 78 16.81 -1.94 33.38
N ALA A 79 15.63 -2.05 32.76
CA ALA A 79 14.78 -3.22 32.89
C ALA A 79 15.13 -4.23 31.78
N ALA A 80 15.37 -5.49 32.13
CA ALA A 80 15.76 -6.52 31.17
C ALA A 80 15.07 -7.87 31.45
N PRO A 81 15.04 -8.81 30.48
CA PRO A 81 14.49 -10.13 30.69
C PRO A 81 15.21 -10.87 31.82
N SER A 82 14.50 -11.81 32.47
CA SER A 82 15.04 -12.55 33.62
C SER A 82 16.32 -13.35 33.34
N LYS A 83 16.63 -13.62 32.07
CA LYS A 83 17.88 -14.26 31.65
C LYS A 83 19.14 -13.41 31.95
N TYR A 84 18.98 -12.10 32.15
CA TYR A 84 20.05 -11.22 32.62
C TYR A 84 19.95 -11.04 34.13
N SER A 85 20.95 -11.52 34.87
CA SER A 85 21.03 -11.31 36.32
C SER A 85 21.02 -9.82 36.68
N PHE A 86 20.50 -9.48 37.86
CA PHE A 86 20.66 -8.12 38.36
C PHE A 86 22.15 -7.79 38.51
N GLY A 87 22.54 -6.57 38.14
CA GLY A 87 23.93 -6.12 38.07
C GLY A 87 24.61 -6.33 36.71
N THR A 88 24.01 -7.04 35.76
CA THR A 88 24.55 -7.17 34.40
C THR A 88 24.73 -5.77 33.77
N LYS A 89 25.91 -5.54 33.20
CA LYS A 89 26.25 -4.30 32.49
C LYS A 89 26.02 -4.48 31.00
N ILE A 90 25.28 -3.55 30.40
CA ILE A 90 24.99 -3.56 28.97
C ILE A 90 25.44 -2.22 28.39
N HIS A 91 26.37 -2.28 27.46
CA HIS A 91 26.71 -1.15 26.61
C HIS A 91 25.66 -1.03 25.51
N LEU A 92 25.08 0.15 25.35
CA LEU A 92 24.15 0.49 24.29
C LEU A 92 24.76 1.62 23.45
N ASP A 93 24.93 1.37 22.16
CA ASP A 93 25.59 2.30 21.25
C ASP A 93 24.85 3.65 21.25
N GLY A 94 25.60 4.73 21.42
CA GLY A 94 25.07 6.09 21.49
C GLY A 94 24.44 6.49 22.83
N LEU A 95 24.38 5.58 23.81
CA LEU A 95 23.85 5.85 25.15
C LEU A 95 24.85 5.58 26.27
N GLY A 96 25.77 4.64 26.06
CA GLY A 96 26.73 4.21 27.07
C GLY A 96 26.27 2.98 27.86
N ILE A 97 26.86 2.78 29.03
CA ILE A 97 26.71 1.56 29.83
C ILE A 97 25.62 1.77 30.87
N GLY A 98 24.57 0.95 30.78
CA GLY A 98 23.54 0.80 31.79
C GLY A 98 23.70 -0.47 32.63
N GLU A 99 22.95 -0.55 33.73
CA GLU A 99 22.90 -1.72 34.60
C GLU A 99 21.48 -2.28 34.69
N VAL A 100 21.38 -3.60 34.48
CA VAL A 100 20.15 -4.36 34.72
C VAL A 100 19.82 -4.33 36.22
N SER A 101 18.83 -3.54 36.60
CA SER A 101 18.38 -3.41 37.99
C SER A 101 16.85 -3.41 38.13
N ASP A 102 16.12 -3.54 37.03
CA ASP A 102 14.66 -3.56 37.05
C ASP A 102 14.05 -4.65 36.15
N ARG A 103 12.72 -4.82 36.23
CA ARG A 103 11.91 -5.76 35.44
C ARG A 103 10.58 -5.11 35.08
N GLY A 104 10.08 -5.42 33.89
CA GLY A 104 8.74 -5.01 33.46
C GLY A 104 7.99 -6.15 32.77
N GLY A 105 6.67 -6.20 32.91
CA GLY A 105 5.84 -7.27 32.33
C GLY A 105 5.85 -7.34 30.80
N ALA A 106 6.29 -6.26 30.14
CA ALA A 106 6.44 -6.17 28.70
C ALA A 106 7.89 -6.37 28.22
N ILE A 107 8.84 -6.63 29.13
CA ILE A 107 10.28 -6.79 28.87
C ILE A 107 10.59 -8.28 28.73
N VAL A 108 10.78 -8.72 27.49
CA VAL A 108 10.82 -10.14 27.12
C VAL A 108 12.06 -10.51 26.30
N PRO A 109 12.50 -11.78 26.34
CA PRO A 109 13.56 -12.25 25.46
C PRO A 109 13.20 -12.20 23.97
N ALA A 110 14.22 -12.26 23.12
CA ALA A 110 14.08 -12.48 21.68
C ALA A 110 13.20 -13.72 21.38
N GLY A 111 12.39 -13.63 20.33
CA GLY A 111 11.42 -14.66 19.92
C GLY A 111 10.09 -14.58 20.66
N GLN A 112 9.92 -13.68 21.63
CA GLN A 112 8.66 -13.49 22.35
C GLN A 112 7.97 -12.19 21.96
N ARG A 113 6.63 -12.20 21.97
CA ARG A 113 5.79 -11.03 21.65
C ARG A 113 6.13 -10.35 20.31
N GLY A 114 6.65 -11.12 19.35
CA GLY A 114 7.01 -10.64 18.02
C GLY A 114 8.35 -9.89 17.92
N TYR A 115 9.18 -9.90 18.97
CA TYR A 115 10.49 -9.24 18.94
C TYR A 115 11.60 -10.18 18.50
N SER A 116 12.40 -9.76 17.51
CA SER A 116 13.57 -10.50 17.03
C SER A 116 14.79 -10.37 17.94
N TYR A 117 14.77 -9.45 18.91
CA TYR A 117 15.85 -9.19 19.86
C TYR A 117 15.31 -9.00 21.27
N ASP A 118 16.17 -9.17 22.29
CA ASP A 118 15.76 -8.96 23.67
C ASP A 118 15.33 -7.52 23.90
N ARG A 119 14.19 -7.35 24.57
CA ARG A 119 13.70 -6.02 24.89
C ARG A 119 14.34 -5.52 26.19
N ILE A 120 14.90 -4.32 26.16
CA ILE A 120 15.44 -3.60 27.32
C ILE A 120 14.64 -2.30 27.48
N ASP A 121 14.35 -1.90 28.71
CA ASP A 121 13.71 -0.61 28.99
C ASP A 121 14.70 0.28 29.75
N ILE A 122 14.87 1.52 29.29
CA ILE A 122 15.74 2.49 29.94
C ILE A 122 14.89 3.44 30.77
N TRP A 123 15.33 3.68 32.00
CA TRP A 123 14.72 4.71 32.84
C TRP A 123 15.13 6.12 32.41
N MET A 124 14.15 7.00 32.19
CA MET A 124 14.35 8.33 31.58
C MET A 124 14.06 9.53 32.49
N GLY A 125 13.94 9.32 33.80
CA GLY A 125 13.73 10.40 34.77
C GLY A 125 12.31 10.45 35.35
N TYR A 126 11.97 11.57 35.99
CA TYR A 126 10.70 11.77 36.68
C TYR A 126 9.81 12.80 36.00
N GLY A 127 8.49 12.71 36.24
CA GLY A 127 7.54 13.76 35.91
C GLY A 127 7.41 14.05 34.42
N ASP A 128 6.98 15.26 34.07
CA ASP A 128 6.78 15.69 32.68
C ASP A 128 8.06 15.60 31.85
N GLU A 129 9.23 15.91 32.41
CA GLU A 129 10.51 15.79 31.69
C GLU A 129 10.85 14.34 31.39
N GLY A 130 10.64 13.44 32.35
CA GLY A 130 10.81 12.00 32.16
C GLY A 130 9.85 11.46 31.10
N LEU A 131 8.58 11.88 31.14
CA LEU A 131 7.58 11.52 30.14
C LEU A 131 7.99 11.98 28.74
N LYS A 132 8.35 13.27 28.60
CA LYS A 132 8.81 13.85 27.33
C LYS A 132 10.00 13.09 26.78
N ARG A 133 10.95 12.74 27.63
CA ARG A 133 12.16 12.03 27.26
C ARG A 133 11.90 10.58 26.87
N ALA A 134 11.04 9.88 27.62
CA ALA A 134 10.63 8.52 27.29
C ALA A 134 9.86 8.46 25.97
N LEU A 135 8.98 9.42 25.72
CA LEU A 135 8.24 9.56 24.46
C LEU A 135 9.16 9.95 23.29
N TYR A 136 10.12 10.85 23.52
CA TYR A 136 11.15 11.20 22.53
C TYR A 136 12.04 10.00 22.19
N TRP A 137 12.39 9.19 23.21
CA TRP A 137 13.15 7.97 23.00
C TRP A 137 12.37 6.94 22.18
N GLY A 138 11.13 6.65 22.57
CA GLY A 138 10.29 5.67 21.89
C GLY A 138 10.83 4.24 21.98
N LYS A 139 10.71 3.48 20.89
CA LYS A 139 11.20 2.09 20.76
C LYS A 139 12.24 2.04 19.64
N ARG A 140 13.46 1.60 19.95
CA ARG A 140 14.58 1.60 18.98
C ARG A 140 15.26 0.23 18.94
N LYS A 141 15.75 -0.17 17.76
CA LYS A 141 16.75 -1.23 17.66
C LYS A 141 18.11 -0.59 17.92
N VAL A 142 18.82 -1.04 18.94
CA VAL A 142 20.10 -0.45 19.36
C VAL A 142 21.14 -1.56 19.40
N ALA A 143 22.27 -1.34 18.73
CA ALA A 143 23.42 -2.21 18.85
C ALA A 143 23.97 -2.11 20.29
N GLY A 144 24.37 -3.24 20.86
CA GLY A 144 24.86 -3.27 22.22
C GLY A 144 25.33 -4.63 22.63
N ASN A 145 26.11 -4.69 23.69
CA ASN A 145 26.70 -5.91 24.17
C ASN A 145 26.78 -5.92 25.69
N ILE A 146 26.76 -7.12 26.25
CA ILE A 146 27.09 -7.31 27.66
C ILE A 146 28.57 -6.97 27.82
N VAL A 147 28.90 -6.20 28.85
CA VAL A 147 30.28 -5.84 29.21
C VAL A 147 30.63 -6.37 30.59
N ASP A 148 31.91 -6.28 30.96
CA ASP A 148 32.41 -6.73 32.24
C ASP A 148 31.61 -6.10 33.40
N ALA A 149 31.28 -6.90 34.42
CA ALA A 149 30.45 -6.46 35.54
C ALA A 149 31.08 -5.31 36.36
N THR A 150 32.40 -5.14 36.29
CA THR A 150 33.15 -4.04 36.93
C THR A 150 33.09 -2.73 36.15
N SER A 151 32.56 -2.75 34.91
CA SER A 151 32.41 -1.55 34.08
C SER A 151 31.50 -0.52 34.76
N SER A 152 31.92 0.75 34.75
CA SER A 152 31.15 1.83 35.37
C SER A 152 29.91 2.18 34.55
N VAL A 153 28.79 2.42 35.24
CA VAL A 153 27.57 2.94 34.61
C VAL A 153 27.83 4.40 34.22
N ASN A 154 27.69 4.72 32.94
CA ASN A 154 27.88 6.07 32.41
C ASN A 154 26.74 6.51 31.47
N LEU A 155 25.69 5.69 31.34
CA LEU A 155 24.47 6.11 30.65
C LEU A 155 23.79 7.23 31.43
N ASP A 156 23.81 8.41 30.83
CA ASP A 156 23.15 9.61 31.33
C ASP A 156 21.86 9.83 30.57
N TYR A 157 20.71 9.57 31.22
CA TYR A 157 19.42 9.79 30.57
C TYR A 157 19.23 11.26 30.21
N THR A 158 19.86 12.21 30.91
CA THR A 158 19.66 13.64 30.64
C THR A 158 20.19 14.06 29.27
N SER A 159 21.06 13.26 28.66
CA SER A 159 21.55 13.43 27.29
C SER A 159 20.48 13.18 26.21
N VAL A 160 19.44 12.40 26.51
CA VAL A 160 18.32 12.15 25.59
C VAL A 160 17.38 13.36 25.63
N PRO A 161 17.08 14.06 24.54
CA PRO A 161 16.21 15.25 24.58
C PRO A 161 14.87 15.06 25.32
N SER A 162 14.50 16.07 26.11
CA SER A 162 13.15 16.23 26.70
C SER A 162 12.48 17.45 26.04
N PRO A 163 11.93 17.31 24.83
CA PRO A 163 11.45 18.45 24.09
C PRO A 163 10.14 19.02 24.66
N ASN A 164 10.00 20.34 24.61
CA ASN A 164 8.84 21.04 25.16
C ASN A 164 7.53 20.76 24.42
N TRP A 165 7.58 20.32 23.16
CA TRP A 165 6.39 20.00 22.35
C TRP A 165 5.67 18.72 22.79
N ILE A 166 6.26 17.90 23.66
CA ILE A 166 5.64 16.69 24.24
C ILE A 166 4.85 17.02 25.54
N SER A 167 4.36 18.26 25.69
CA SER A 167 3.44 18.62 26.78
C SER A 167 2.00 18.41 26.31
N VAL A 168 1.37 17.30 26.70
CA VAL A 168 -0.05 17.01 26.40
C VAL A 168 -0.90 17.29 27.63
N GLY A 169 -1.24 18.56 27.85
CA GLY A 169 -1.97 19.00 29.04
C GLY A 169 -2.27 20.50 28.99
N LYS A 170 -3.54 20.83 29.22
CA LYS A 170 -4.23 22.12 29.02
C LYS A 170 -3.42 23.38 29.37
N ASP A 171 -3.64 24.40 28.55
CA ASP A 171 -3.30 25.82 28.76
C ASP A 171 -1.83 26.21 28.55
N ASP A 172 -1.44 26.49 27.29
CA ASP A 172 -0.79 27.77 26.94
C ASP A 172 -0.38 27.82 25.45
N ILE A 173 -1.23 28.46 24.64
CA ILE A 173 -0.81 29.10 23.39
C ILE A 173 -0.44 30.53 23.76
N SER A 174 0.77 30.77 24.25
CA SER A 174 1.33 32.12 24.16
C SER A 174 2.87 32.14 24.16
N ASN A 175 3.38 32.61 23.03
CA ASN A 175 4.63 33.36 22.83
C ASN A 175 6.00 32.66 22.71
N LYS A 176 6.55 32.89 21.50
CA LYS A 176 7.94 33.24 21.12
C LYS A 176 8.93 32.13 20.71
N SER A 177 9.03 31.99 19.38
CA SER A 177 10.25 32.15 18.54
C SER A 177 11.59 31.63 19.07
N VAL A 178 12.24 30.70 18.34
CA VAL A 178 13.56 30.87 17.70
C VAL A 178 13.77 29.74 16.66
N GLN A 179 14.47 30.12 15.59
CA GLN A 179 14.83 29.40 14.38
C GLN A 179 15.68 28.14 14.57
N GLN A 180 15.28 27.10 13.83
CA GLN A 180 16.05 26.22 12.93
C GLN A 180 17.58 26.10 13.09
N SER A 181 18.06 24.87 13.31
CA SER A 181 19.34 24.39 12.77
C SER A 181 19.19 22.95 12.27
N VAL A 182 19.54 22.78 10.99
CA VAL A 182 19.44 21.57 10.16
C VAL A 182 20.44 20.50 10.60
N LEU A 183 19.97 19.26 10.83
CA LEU A 183 20.75 18.03 10.69
C LEU A 183 19.81 16.95 10.12
N GLU A 184 20.24 16.29 9.04
CA GLU A 184 19.42 15.35 8.27
C GLU A 184 19.03 14.09 9.07
N PRO A 185 17.81 13.53 8.87
CA PRO A 185 17.28 12.44 9.69
C PRO A 185 17.64 11.06 9.14
N VAL A 186 18.19 10.19 10.00
CA VAL A 186 18.33 8.75 9.77
C VAL A 186 16.95 8.09 9.97
N GLU A 187 16.43 7.45 8.92
CA GLU A 187 15.06 6.91 8.84
C GLU A 187 14.77 5.79 9.87
N GLN A 188 13.84 6.07 10.78
CA GLN A 188 13.17 5.06 11.60
C GLN A 188 11.78 4.81 10.99
N ASN A 189 11.53 3.61 10.45
CA ASN A 189 10.21 3.20 9.96
C ASN A 189 9.25 2.93 11.13
N VAL A 190 8.74 3.98 11.77
CA VAL A 190 7.59 3.87 12.68
C VAL A 190 6.33 3.79 11.80
N SER A 191 5.50 2.78 12.02
CA SER A 191 4.30 2.61 11.20
C SER A 191 3.31 3.73 11.45
N ILE A 192 2.76 4.32 10.40
CA ILE A 192 1.72 5.34 10.48
C ILE A 192 0.50 4.90 11.31
N PHE A 193 0.18 3.61 11.35
CA PHE A 193 -0.91 3.07 12.17
C PHE A 193 -0.65 3.10 13.68
N GLU A 194 0.53 3.55 14.11
CA GLU A 194 0.93 3.68 15.52
C GLU A 194 1.25 5.15 15.90
N ILE A 195 1.10 6.10 14.97
CA ILE A 195 1.49 7.51 15.16
C ILE A 195 0.25 8.39 15.22
N VAL A 196 0.11 9.15 16.32
CA VAL A 196 -0.97 10.12 16.47
C VAL A 196 -0.62 11.37 15.65
N LEU A 197 -1.52 11.75 14.73
CA LEU A 197 -1.37 12.96 13.92
C LEU A 197 -2.58 13.89 14.07
N SER A 198 -2.31 15.19 14.03
CA SER A 198 -3.26 16.29 14.16
C SER A 198 -2.77 17.50 13.37
N SER A 199 -3.54 18.60 13.39
CA SER A 199 -3.20 19.88 12.74
C SER A 199 -1.87 20.50 13.20
N LEU A 200 -1.28 20.01 14.30
CA LEU A 200 0.03 20.45 14.80
C LEU A 200 1.20 19.69 14.18
N ASN A 201 0.93 18.63 13.40
CA ASN A 201 1.95 17.77 12.83
C ASN A 201 2.20 18.11 11.36
N SER A 202 3.46 17.96 10.93
CA SER A 202 3.91 18.07 9.54
C SER A 202 5.08 17.10 9.29
N GLY A 203 5.39 16.84 8.03
CA GLY A 203 6.47 15.95 7.59
C GLY A 203 5.97 14.64 6.99
N ASN A 204 6.89 13.68 6.86
CA ASN A 204 6.70 12.47 6.06
C ASN A 204 5.52 11.61 6.52
N TYR A 205 5.26 11.51 7.82
CA TYR A 205 4.11 10.74 8.33
C TYR A 205 2.77 11.37 7.96
N VAL A 206 2.70 12.69 7.86
CA VAL A 206 1.48 13.36 7.38
C VAL A 206 1.31 13.13 5.88
N ALA A 207 2.41 13.18 5.11
CA ALA A 207 2.37 12.85 3.68
C ALA A 207 1.96 11.39 3.44
N GLU A 208 2.44 10.47 4.27
CA GLU A 208 2.05 9.06 4.26
C GLU A 208 0.56 8.91 4.58
N LEU A 209 0.06 9.51 5.66
CA LEU A 209 -1.37 9.49 5.99
C LEU A 209 -2.23 10.06 4.86
N GLN A 210 -1.83 11.17 4.25
CA GLN A 210 -2.54 11.77 3.11
C GLN A 210 -2.58 10.82 1.91
N THR A 211 -1.48 10.11 1.64
CA THR A 211 -1.43 9.08 0.59
C THR A 211 -2.41 7.94 0.90
N LEU A 212 -2.40 7.41 2.13
CA LEU A 212 -3.32 6.32 2.52
C LEU A 212 -4.79 6.78 2.52
N LEU A 213 -5.07 8.03 2.91
CA LEU A 213 -6.40 8.62 2.82
C LEU A 213 -6.84 8.75 1.37
N SER A 214 -5.92 9.06 0.45
CA SER A 214 -6.17 9.13 -0.98
C SER A 214 -6.47 7.76 -1.57
N ASP A 215 -5.72 6.72 -1.17
CA ASP A 215 -5.97 5.33 -1.56
C ASP A 215 -7.38 4.87 -1.18
N LEU A 216 -7.84 5.26 0.01
CA LEU A 216 -9.19 5.01 0.49
C LEU A 216 -10.26 5.99 -0.06
N GLY A 217 -9.85 7.01 -0.84
CA GLY A 217 -10.75 7.96 -1.50
C GLY A 217 -11.30 9.08 -0.60
N TYR A 218 -10.67 9.37 0.54
CA TYR A 218 -11.11 10.40 1.49
C TYR A 218 -10.52 11.79 1.26
N ILE A 219 -9.46 11.90 0.45
CA ILE A 219 -8.82 13.18 0.14
C ILE A 219 -8.52 13.25 -1.36
N ALA A 220 -8.83 14.40 -1.98
CA ALA A 220 -8.45 14.70 -3.36
C ALA A 220 -7.01 15.24 -3.41
N SER A 221 -6.40 15.34 -4.59
CA SER A 221 -4.98 15.74 -4.72
C SER A 221 -4.69 17.24 -4.47
N ASP A 222 -5.63 18.00 -3.91
CA ASP A 222 -5.53 19.45 -3.65
C ASP A 222 -5.10 19.80 -2.21
N TYR A 223 -4.46 18.87 -1.49
CA TYR A 223 -3.85 19.10 -0.17
C TYR A 223 -2.38 19.55 -0.25
N THR A 224 -1.89 20.13 0.84
CA THR A 224 -0.46 20.44 1.00
C THR A 224 0.28 19.21 1.53
N ALA A 225 1.08 18.57 0.69
CA ALA A 225 1.80 17.34 1.05
C ALA A 225 2.66 17.52 2.31
N GLY A 226 2.48 16.62 3.27
CA GLY A 226 3.21 16.64 4.54
C GLY A 226 2.74 17.72 5.51
N VAL A 227 1.66 18.44 5.24
CA VAL A 227 1.07 19.40 6.18
C VAL A 227 -0.32 18.94 6.55
N TYR A 228 -0.63 18.84 7.85
CA TYR A 228 -1.95 18.40 8.32
C TYR A 228 -2.94 19.57 8.23
N ASP A 229 -3.24 19.96 7.01
CA ASP A 229 -4.08 21.10 6.64
C ASP A 229 -5.58 20.80 6.79
N ASP A 230 -6.42 21.80 6.49
CA ASP A 230 -7.88 21.69 6.59
C ASP A 230 -8.46 20.55 5.74
N LYS A 231 -7.82 20.24 4.60
CA LYS A 231 -8.21 19.12 3.72
C LYS A 231 -7.92 17.78 4.39
N THR A 232 -6.77 17.66 5.03
CA THR A 232 -6.38 16.46 5.80
C THR A 232 -7.29 16.26 7.01
N ILE A 233 -7.63 17.34 7.71
CA ILE A 233 -8.60 17.34 8.82
C ILE A 233 -9.97 16.85 8.35
N GLU A 234 -10.48 17.39 7.23
CA GLU A 234 -11.78 17.01 6.66
C GLU A 234 -11.81 15.55 6.19
N ALA A 235 -10.72 15.07 5.59
CA ALA A 235 -10.57 13.69 5.16
C ALA A 235 -10.60 12.72 6.35
N VAL A 236 -9.82 13.00 7.41
CA VAL A 236 -9.81 12.18 8.63
C VAL A 236 -11.17 12.22 9.33
N ARG A 237 -11.80 13.39 9.42
CA ARG A 237 -13.16 13.53 9.95
C ARG A 237 -14.18 12.72 9.17
N SER A 238 -14.16 12.80 7.84
CA SER A 238 -15.06 12.06 6.96
C SER A 238 -14.91 10.55 7.16
N PHE A 239 -13.66 10.06 7.26
CA PHE A 239 -13.37 8.68 7.62
C PHE A 239 -13.95 8.31 8.99
N GLN A 240 -13.71 9.15 10.00
CA GLN A 240 -14.18 8.89 11.36
C GLN A 240 -15.71 8.83 11.45
N LEU A 241 -16.43 9.70 10.74
CA LEU A 241 -17.89 9.70 10.68
C LEU A 241 -18.42 8.48 9.92
N ASN A 242 -17.83 8.14 8.76
CA ASN A 242 -18.29 7.02 7.93
C ASN A 242 -18.20 5.68 8.66
N PHE A 243 -17.16 5.49 9.49
CA PHE A 243 -16.96 4.26 10.25
C PHE A 243 -17.33 4.36 11.75
N GLY A 244 -18.00 5.45 12.15
CA GLY A 244 -18.50 5.62 13.52
C GLY A 244 -17.41 5.69 14.60
N VAL A 245 -16.19 6.09 14.25
CA VAL A 245 -15.12 6.39 15.21
C VAL A 245 -15.49 7.60 16.06
N ILE A 246 -16.15 8.57 15.43
CA ILE A 246 -16.87 9.68 16.07
C ILE A 246 -18.31 9.70 15.55
N SER A 247 -19.22 10.27 16.32
CA SER A 247 -20.63 10.44 15.94
C SER A 247 -20.91 11.87 15.45
N HIS A 248 -20.18 12.86 15.97
CA HIS A 248 -20.37 14.28 15.65
C HIS A 248 -19.05 15.04 15.52
N ILE A 249 -19.06 16.15 14.79
CA ILE A 249 -17.89 17.03 14.60
C ILE A 249 -17.42 17.71 15.90
N ASN A 250 -18.22 17.68 16.96
CA ASN A 250 -17.82 18.24 18.25
C ASN A 250 -17.21 17.18 19.19
N ASP A 251 -17.15 15.93 18.76
CA ASP A 251 -16.59 14.85 19.57
C ASP A 251 -15.08 15.04 19.76
N ALA A 252 -14.60 14.66 20.94
CA ALA A 252 -13.18 14.67 21.23
C ALA A 252 -12.42 13.78 20.23
N GLY A 253 -11.45 14.37 19.52
CA GLY A 253 -10.68 13.69 18.48
C GLY A 253 -11.21 13.85 17.06
N ASN A 254 -12.22 14.71 16.84
CA ASN A 254 -12.63 15.11 15.49
C ASN A 254 -11.44 15.62 14.66
N GLY A 255 -11.20 14.99 13.50
CA GLY A 255 -10.12 15.37 12.60
C GLY A 255 -8.73 15.08 13.17
N VAL A 256 -8.64 14.22 14.19
CA VAL A 256 -7.38 13.75 14.77
C VAL A 256 -7.21 12.27 14.44
N TYR A 257 -6.06 11.93 13.88
CA TYR A 257 -5.67 10.55 13.59
C TYR A 257 -5.11 9.87 14.83
N GLY A 258 -5.95 9.72 15.87
CA GLY A 258 -5.61 9.11 17.15
C GLY A 258 -5.89 7.60 17.20
N PRO A 259 -5.66 6.91 18.35
CA PRO A 259 -5.65 5.45 18.45
C PRO A 259 -6.92 4.74 17.97
N LYS A 260 -8.10 5.33 18.23
CA LYS A 260 -9.37 4.79 17.71
C LYS A 260 -9.46 4.90 16.19
N THR A 261 -9.09 6.05 15.65
CA THR A 261 -9.00 6.30 14.21
C THR A 261 -7.99 5.36 13.58
N GLN A 262 -6.78 5.25 14.12
CA GLN A 262 -5.72 4.35 13.64
C GLN A 262 -6.17 2.89 13.57
N LYS A 263 -6.81 2.38 14.64
CA LYS A 263 -7.29 0.99 14.69
C LYS A 263 -8.29 0.72 13.59
N GLU A 264 -9.28 1.60 13.42
CA GLU A 264 -10.30 1.42 12.38
C GLU A 264 -9.72 1.66 10.99
N PHE A 265 -8.86 2.66 10.82
CA PHE A 265 -8.17 2.96 9.58
C PHE A 265 -7.29 1.81 9.12
N LYS A 266 -6.52 1.19 10.03
CA LYS A 266 -5.77 -0.03 9.73
C LYS A 266 -6.70 -1.15 9.27
N ARG A 267 -7.84 -1.37 9.94
CA ARG A 267 -8.81 -2.40 9.54
C ARG A 267 -9.33 -2.17 8.12
N GLN A 268 -9.68 -0.94 7.78
CA GLN A 268 -10.17 -0.58 6.44
C GLN A 268 -9.08 -0.67 5.39
N TYR A 269 -7.86 -0.25 5.73
CA TYR A 269 -6.72 -0.32 4.85
C TYR A 269 -6.28 -1.77 4.58
N ASP A 270 -6.31 -2.66 5.59
CA ASP A 270 -6.07 -4.09 5.41
C ASP A 270 -7.13 -4.72 4.47
N ILE A 271 -8.39 -4.30 4.56
CA ILE A 271 -9.46 -4.72 3.63
C ILE A 271 -9.15 -4.22 2.21
N TYR A 272 -8.83 -2.94 2.06
CA TYR A 272 -8.46 -2.34 0.79
C TYR A 272 -7.29 -3.09 0.14
N LEU A 273 -6.20 -3.37 0.88
CA LEU A 273 -5.06 -4.13 0.36
C LEU A 273 -5.44 -5.55 -0.07
N LYS A 274 -6.33 -6.20 0.67
CA LYS A 274 -6.85 -7.53 0.29
C LYS A 274 -7.67 -7.46 -1.00
N GLU A 275 -8.51 -6.43 -1.16
CA GLU A 275 -9.28 -6.20 -2.38
C GLU A 275 -8.39 -5.88 -3.58
N GLN A 276 -7.35 -5.06 -3.40
CA GLN A 276 -6.34 -4.78 -4.42
C GLN A 276 -5.62 -6.05 -4.87
N LYS A 277 -5.20 -6.89 -3.92
CA LYS A 277 -4.55 -8.16 -4.23
C LYS A 277 -5.48 -9.10 -5.00
N LEU A 278 -6.73 -9.24 -4.57
CA LEU A 278 -7.72 -10.07 -5.25
C LEU A 278 -7.99 -9.55 -6.67
N PHE A 279 -8.01 -8.24 -6.85
CA PHE A 279 -8.19 -7.60 -8.14
C PHE A 279 -7.00 -7.86 -9.06
N GLN A 280 -5.77 -7.74 -8.55
CA GLN A 280 -4.56 -8.06 -9.29
C GLN A 280 -4.52 -9.54 -9.71
N GLU A 281 -4.78 -10.46 -8.79
CA GLU A 281 -4.86 -11.91 -9.09
C GLU A 281 -5.92 -12.19 -10.16
N TYR A 282 -7.04 -11.46 -10.14
CA TYR A 282 -8.06 -11.56 -11.18
C TYR A 282 -7.58 -11.02 -12.53
N GLU A 283 -6.93 -9.85 -12.59
CA GLU A 283 -6.39 -9.31 -13.84
C GLU A 283 -5.31 -10.25 -14.44
N GLU A 284 -4.43 -10.81 -13.62
CA GLU A 284 -3.46 -11.83 -14.03
C GLU A 284 -4.16 -13.08 -14.59
N SER A 285 -5.25 -13.54 -13.95
CA SER A 285 -6.04 -14.67 -14.45
C SER A 285 -6.72 -14.38 -15.80
N LEU A 286 -7.17 -13.15 -16.02
CA LEU A 286 -7.74 -12.73 -17.29
C LEU A 286 -6.68 -12.66 -18.40
N GLU A 287 -5.48 -12.19 -18.09
CA GLU A 287 -4.37 -12.16 -19.04
C GLU A 287 -3.95 -13.57 -19.46
N LEU A 288 -3.83 -14.50 -18.52
CA LEU A 288 -3.55 -15.90 -18.82
C LEU A 288 -4.64 -16.53 -19.69
N LEU A 289 -5.91 -16.23 -19.40
CA LEU A 289 -7.03 -16.72 -20.19
C LEU A 289 -7.05 -16.14 -21.61
N GLN A 290 -6.65 -14.87 -21.79
CA GLN A 290 -6.48 -14.26 -23.11
C GLN A 290 -5.35 -14.92 -23.90
N GLN A 291 -4.23 -15.24 -23.24
CA GLN A 291 -3.13 -15.97 -23.88
C GLN A 291 -3.56 -17.39 -24.30
N GLU A 292 -4.28 -18.09 -23.44
CA GLU A 292 -4.85 -19.40 -23.74
C GLU A 292 -5.82 -19.33 -24.93
N ALA A 293 -6.71 -18.34 -24.95
CA ALA A 293 -7.63 -18.11 -26.05
C ALA A 293 -6.90 -17.84 -27.38
N GLN A 294 -5.82 -17.05 -27.35
CA GLN A 294 -5.02 -16.77 -28.54
C GLN A 294 -4.30 -18.02 -29.05
N LEU A 295 -3.75 -18.84 -28.17
CA LEU A 295 -3.12 -20.11 -28.53
C LEU A 295 -4.15 -21.09 -29.11
N ASN A 296 -5.33 -21.18 -28.51
CA ASN A 296 -6.44 -21.99 -29.02
C ASN A 296 -6.83 -21.54 -30.45
N ALA A 297 -7.01 -20.24 -30.66
CA ALA A 297 -7.34 -19.68 -31.96
C ALA A 297 -6.25 -19.99 -33.01
N GLN A 298 -4.97 -19.87 -32.66
CA GLN A 298 -3.86 -20.19 -33.56
C GLN A 298 -3.85 -21.67 -33.98
N GLU A 299 -4.08 -22.60 -33.06
CA GLU A 299 -4.18 -24.03 -33.37
C GLU A 299 -5.40 -24.33 -34.26
N THR A 300 -6.56 -23.74 -33.95
CA THR A 300 -7.76 -23.88 -34.81
C THR A 300 -7.53 -23.31 -36.21
N ILE A 301 -6.94 -22.12 -36.31
CA ILE A 301 -6.65 -21.45 -37.59
C ILE A 301 -5.70 -22.28 -38.46
N LYS A 302 -4.66 -22.86 -37.85
CA LYS A 302 -3.71 -23.74 -38.53
C LYS A 302 -4.41 -24.93 -39.20
N ASN A 303 -5.45 -25.48 -38.58
CA ASN A 303 -6.20 -26.59 -39.14
C ASN A 303 -7.12 -26.17 -40.31
N ILE A 304 -7.57 -24.92 -40.35
CA ILE A 304 -8.53 -24.41 -41.35
C ILE A 304 -7.90 -23.50 -42.43
N THR A 305 -6.61 -23.19 -42.34
CA THR A 305 -5.93 -22.20 -43.21
C THR A 305 -6.06 -22.51 -44.71
N ASN A 306 -6.14 -23.78 -45.09
CA ASN A 306 -6.13 -24.21 -46.49
C ASN A 306 -7.49 -24.74 -46.99
N VAL A 307 -8.57 -24.57 -46.21
CA VAL A 307 -9.86 -25.13 -46.64
C VAL A 307 -10.50 -24.31 -47.77
N GLY A 308 -11.01 -25.00 -48.79
CA GLY A 308 -11.55 -24.34 -49.98
C GLY A 308 -12.84 -24.96 -50.52
N TYR A 309 -13.54 -24.20 -51.36
CA TYR A 309 -14.76 -24.68 -52.02
C TYR A 309 -14.53 -25.97 -52.80
N GLY A 310 -15.40 -26.97 -52.58
CA GLY A 310 -15.30 -28.30 -53.17
C GLY A 310 -14.49 -29.30 -52.34
N GLU A 311 -13.82 -28.88 -51.28
CA GLU A 311 -13.07 -29.76 -50.39
C GLU A 311 -13.98 -30.60 -49.49
N ILE A 312 -13.51 -31.83 -49.20
CA ILE A 312 -14.11 -32.73 -48.22
C ILE A 312 -13.01 -33.17 -47.25
N SER A 313 -13.02 -32.67 -46.02
CA SER A 313 -11.98 -32.96 -45.03
C SER A 313 -12.45 -32.70 -43.59
N SER A 314 -11.76 -33.26 -42.61
CA SER A 314 -12.01 -32.93 -41.20
C SER A 314 -11.78 -31.45 -40.89
N SER A 315 -10.83 -30.80 -41.58
CA SER A 315 -10.58 -29.36 -41.49
C SER A 315 -11.79 -28.53 -41.94
N VAL A 316 -12.50 -28.96 -42.98
CA VAL A 316 -13.75 -28.32 -43.40
C VAL A 316 -14.82 -28.44 -42.31
N ARG A 317 -14.91 -29.59 -41.61
CA ARG A 317 -15.84 -29.74 -40.48
C ARG A 317 -15.49 -28.77 -39.35
N GLU A 318 -14.21 -28.66 -39.01
CA GLU A 318 -13.74 -27.71 -38.00
C GLU A 318 -14.07 -26.26 -38.38
N PHE A 319 -13.88 -25.89 -39.65
CA PHE A 319 -14.29 -24.58 -40.15
C PHE A 319 -15.81 -24.33 -40.06
N GLN A 320 -16.63 -25.35 -40.36
CA GLN A 320 -18.08 -25.26 -40.19
C GLN A 320 -18.49 -25.07 -38.72
N ILE A 321 -17.80 -25.75 -37.79
CA ILE A 321 -18.00 -25.56 -36.34
C ILE A 321 -17.64 -24.14 -35.92
N VAL A 322 -16.50 -23.60 -36.41
CA VAL A 322 -16.11 -22.21 -36.16
C VAL A 322 -17.21 -21.25 -36.62
N LEU A 323 -17.65 -21.34 -37.89
CA LEU A 323 -18.72 -20.49 -38.39
C LEU A 323 -20.04 -20.67 -37.61
N SER A 324 -20.32 -21.87 -37.10
CA SER A 324 -21.51 -22.14 -36.30
C SER A 324 -21.44 -21.47 -34.93
N ASN A 325 -20.29 -21.57 -34.25
CA ASN A 325 -20.05 -20.90 -32.97
C ASN A 325 -20.13 -19.38 -33.10
N LEU A 326 -19.75 -18.84 -34.25
CA LEU A 326 -19.85 -17.42 -34.58
C LEU A 326 -21.25 -17.01 -35.07
N GLY A 327 -22.19 -17.95 -35.24
CA GLY A 327 -23.57 -17.68 -35.65
C GLY A 327 -23.82 -17.58 -37.16
N TYR A 328 -22.82 -17.86 -37.99
CA TYR A 328 -22.92 -17.77 -39.47
C TYR A 328 -23.30 -19.10 -40.13
N PHE A 329 -23.27 -20.22 -39.41
CA PHE A 329 -23.56 -21.55 -39.95
C PHE A 329 -24.57 -22.32 -39.07
N ASP A 330 -25.81 -22.39 -39.54
CA ASP A 330 -26.94 -23.06 -38.87
C ASP A 330 -27.25 -24.46 -39.44
N TYR A 331 -26.36 -24.98 -40.30
CA TYR A 331 -26.48 -26.30 -40.91
C TYR A 331 -25.64 -27.35 -40.17
N LYS A 332 -25.83 -28.61 -40.54
CA LYS A 332 -24.96 -29.71 -40.09
C LYS A 332 -23.55 -29.56 -40.65
N ASP A 333 -22.55 -29.83 -39.82
CA ASP A 333 -21.11 -29.85 -40.05
C ASP A 333 -20.67 -31.09 -40.86
N THR A 334 -21.10 -31.15 -42.13
CA THR A 334 -20.95 -32.32 -43.00
C THR A 334 -19.52 -32.65 -43.41
N ALA A 335 -18.52 -31.82 -43.07
CA ALA A 335 -17.15 -31.90 -43.57
C ALA A 335 -17.01 -31.60 -45.08
N ILE A 336 -18.03 -30.98 -45.70
CA ILE A 336 -18.07 -30.65 -47.14
C ILE A 336 -18.17 -29.14 -47.33
N PHE A 337 -17.22 -28.54 -48.04
CA PHE A 337 -17.21 -27.11 -48.34
C PHE A 337 -18.04 -26.87 -49.61
N GLY A 338 -19.36 -26.96 -49.47
CA GLY A 338 -20.31 -26.70 -50.54
C GLY A 338 -20.82 -25.26 -50.58
N ALA A 339 -21.91 -25.05 -51.34
CA ALA A 339 -22.54 -23.73 -51.51
C ALA A 339 -22.97 -23.08 -50.18
N LYS A 340 -23.42 -23.89 -49.21
CA LYS A 340 -23.85 -23.40 -47.89
C LYS A 340 -22.67 -22.83 -47.09
N THR A 341 -21.60 -23.59 -46.93
CA THR A 341 -20.36 -23.13 -46.25
C THR A 341 -19.79 -21.88 -46.93
N LYS A 342 -19.83 -21.82 -48.27
CA LYS A 342 -19.39 -20.64 -49.02
C LYS A 342 -20.27 -19.42 -48.75
N SER A 343 -21.59 -19.59 -48.70
CA SER A 343 -22.51 -18.51 -48.36
C SER A 343 -22.23 -17.96 -46.96
N SER A 344 -22.14 -18.84 -45.95
CA SER A 344 -21.82 -18.46 -44.57
C SER A 344 -20.49 -17.73 -44.43
N LEU A 345 -19.46 -18.14 -45.17
CA LEU A 345 -18.18 -17.44 -45.20
C LEU A 345 -18.30 -16.04 -45.82
N ILE A 346 -19.08 -15.89 -46.88
CA ILE A 346 -19.34 -14.58 -47.50
C ILE A 346 -20.10 -13.67 -46.53
N ASP A 347 -21.12 -14.20 -45.84
CA ASP A 347 -21.89 -13.46 -44.84
C ASP A 347 -20.98 -12.97 -43.71
N TYR A 348 -20.11 -13.84 -43.20
CA TYR A 348 -19.06 -13.50 -42.23
C TYR A 348 -18.13 -12.38 -42.74
N GLN A 349 -17.64 -12.50 -43.97
CA GLN A 349 -16.72 -11.52 -44.56
C GLN A 349 -17.38 -10.16 -44.80
N LEU A 350 -18.68 -10.12 -45.15
CA LEU A 350 -19.44 -8.88 -45.32
C LEU A 350 -19.68 -8.20 -43.98
N GLU A 351 -20.15 -8.94 -42.98
CA GLU A 351 -20.48 -8.38 -41.66
C GLU A 351 -19.24 -7.83 -40.95
N ASN A 352 -18.08 -8.49 -41.13
CA ASN A 352 -16.79 -8.02 -40.61
C ASN A 352 -16.06 -7.02 -41.53
N ASN A 353 -16.70 -6.53 -42.60
CA ASN A 353 -16.12 -5.57 -43.55
C ASN A 353 -14.78 -6.02 -44.18
N ILE A 354 -14.61 -7.32 -44.37
CA ILE A 354 -13.44 -7.92 -45.04
C ILE A 354 -13.58 -7.77 -46.56
N ILE A 355 -14.81 -7.85 -47.05
CA ILE A 355 -15.20 -7.62 -48.44
C ILE A 355 -16.38 -6.64 -48.47
N ASP A 356 -16.54 -5.91 -49.58
CA ASP A 356 -17.61 -4.91 -49.73
C ASP A 356 -18.89 -5.51 -50.36
N LYS A 357 -18.75 -6.62 -51.09
CA LYS A 357 -19.85 -7.25 -51.83
C LYS A 357 -19.55 -8.71 -52.18
N GLN A 358 -20.61 -9.50 -52.34
CA GLN A 358 -20.53 -10.92 -52.71
C GLN A 358 -19.81 -11.19 -54.05
N SER A 359 -19.76 -10.22 -54.96
CA SER A 359 -19.10 -10.36 -56.26
C SER A 359 -17.60 -10.05 -56.23
N GLN A 360 -17.03 -9.71 -55.07
CA GLN A 360 -15.61 -9.43 -54.94
C GLN A 360 -14.80 -10.71 -55.23
N VAL A 361 -13.58 -10.56 -55.78
CA VAL A 361 -12.78 -11.71 -56.25
C VAL A 361 -12.41 -12.67 -55.13
N ASP A 362 -12.19 -12.14 -53.92
CA ASP A 362 -11.87 -12.85 -52.68
C ASP A 362 -13.12 -13.24 -51.86
N ALA A 363 -14.33 -12.99 -52.35
CA ALA A 363 -15.57 -13.38 -51.68
C ALA A 363 -15.70 -14.91 -51.58
N GLY A 364 -15.83 -15.40 -50.35
CA GLY A 364 -15.89 -16.83 -50.05
C GLY A 364 -14.55 -17.55 -50.18
N ILE A 365 -13.44 -16.81 -50.11
CA ILE A 365 -12.07 -17.33 -50.06
C ILE A 365 -11.46 -16.98 -48.70
N ILE A 366 -10.85 -17.94 -48.02
CA ILE A 366 -10.16 -17.73 -46.75
C ILE A 366 -8.77 -17.14 -47.02
N GLY A 367 -8.72 -15.82 -47.23
CA GLY A 367 -7.47 -15.07 -47.41
C GLY A 367 -6.87 -14.58 -46.08
N PRO A 368 -5.70 -13.94 -46.09
CA PRO A 368 -5.01 -13.45 -44.89
C PRO A 368 -5.89 -12.58 -43.97
N LYS A 369 -6.69 -11.66 -44.54
CA LYS A 369 -7.63 -10.82 -43.76
C LYS A 369 -8.73 -11.64 -43.09
N THR A 370 -9.22 -12.68 -43.77
CA THR A 370 -10.23 -13.59 -43.20
C THR A 370 -9.64 -14.43 -42.08
N LEU A 371 -8.40 -14.90 -42.24
CA LEU A 371 -7.69 -15.61 -41.17
C LEU A 371 -7.42 -14.72 -39.97
N GLU A 372 -7.01 -13.47 -40.17
CA GLU A 372 -6.81 -12.49 -39.11
C GLU A 372 -8.10 -12.26 -38.32
N SER A 373 -9.21 -11.93 -39.02
CA SER A 373 -10.52 -11.74 -38.39
C SER A 373 -11.01 -12.98 -37.65
N LEU A 374 -10.90 -14.17 -38.27
CA LEU A 374 -11.31 -15.43 -37.63
C LEU A 374 -10.46 -15.74 -36.40
N THR A 375 -9.16 -15.40 -36.42
CA THR A 375 -8.29 -15.60 -35.25
C THR A 375 -8.80 -14.80 -34.06
N GLU A 376 -9.14 -13.53 -34.27
CA GLU A 376 -9.69 -12.66 -33.22
C GLU A 376 -11.03 -13.19 -32.70
N ASP A 377 -11.96 -13.52 -33.60
CA ASP A 377 -13.31 -13.98 -33.22
C ASP A 377 -13.31 -15.35 -32.52
N ILE A 378 -12.42 -16.26 -32.93
CA ILE A 378 -12.25 -17.56 -32.25
C ILE A 378 -11.70 -17.35 -30.84
N ALA A 379 -10.69 -16.48 -30.69
CA ALA A 379 -10.13 -16.16 -29.38
C ALA A 379 -11.18 -15.53 -28.46
N ASP A 380 -11.93 -14.55 -28.94
CA ASP A 380 -13.00 -13.89 -28.18
C ASP A 380 -14.10 -14.89 -27.76
N THR A 381 -14.51 -15.77 -28.67
CA THR A 381 -15.50 -16.82 -28.38
C THR A 381 -15.01 -17.78 -27.29
N TYR A 382 -13.76 -18.25 -27.42
CA TYR A 382 -13.16 -19.15 -26.42
C TYR A 382 -13.05 -18.48 -25.06
N PHE A 383 -12.58 -17.24 -25.02
CA PHE A 383 -12.47 -16.43 -23.82
C PHE A 383 -13.83 -16.29 -23.11
N ILE A 384 -14.89 -15.94 -23.85
CA ILE A 384 -16.24 -15.81 -23.29
C ILE A 384 -16.76 -17.15 -22.75
N GLN A 385 -16.56 -18.24 -23.48
CA GLN A 385 -16.97 -19.58 -23.02
C GLN A 385 -16.29 -19.94 -21.69
N LYS A 386 -14.98 -19.70 -21.59
CA LYS A 386 -14.22 -19.99 -20.37
C LYS A 386 -14.63 -19.09 -19.20
N LEU A 387 -14.95 -17.83 -19.44
CA LEU A 387 -15.51 -16.95 -18.41
C LEU A 387 -16.85 -17.48 -17.86
N ILE A 388 -17.72 -17.98 -18.74
CA ILE A 388 -19.02 -18.56 -18.36
C ILE A 388 -18.82 -19.86 -17.57
N GLU A 389 -17.95 -20.76 -18.03
CA GLU A 389 -17.65 -22.05 -17.39
C GLU A 389 -17.12 -21.88 -15.95
N GLN A 390 -16.34 -20.84 -15.70
CA GLN A 390 -15.77 -20.55 -14.37
C GLN A 390 -16.82 -20.00 -13.35
N ASN A 391 -18.08 -19.80 -13.75
CA ASN A 391 -19.23 -19.43 -12.90
C ASN A 391 -19.00 -18.21 -11.97
N SER A 392 -18.43 -17.13 -12.52
CA SER A 392 -18.11 -15.90 -11.78
C SER A 392 -19.12 -14.77 -12.02
N LEU A 393 -20.36 -14.92 -11.53
CA LEU A 393 -21.27 -13.77 -11.39
C LEU A 393 -20.60 -12.62 -10.60
N ASN A 394 -19.67 -12.95 -9.71
CA ASN A 394 -18.84 -11.99 -8.98
C ASN A 394 -17.78 -11.28 -9.84
N GLY A 395 -17.26 -11.92 -10.90
CA GLY A 395 -16.32 -11.31 -11.85
C GLY A 395 -17.03 -10.29 -12.74
N TYR A 396 -18.23 -10.63 -13.23
CA TYR A 396 -19.10 -9.70 -13.97
C TYR A 396 -19.55 -8.51 -13.11
N ILE A 397 -19.93 -8.73 -11.84
CA ILE A 397 -20.25 -7.64 -10.90
C ILE A 397 -19.03 -6.73 -10.63
N SER A 398 -17.81 -7.27 -10.60
CA SER A 398 -16.57 -6.50 -10.46
C SER A 398 -16.26 -5.66 -11.70
N TYR A 399 -16.41 -6.24 -12.90
CA TYR A 399 -16.27 -5.53 -14.18
C TYR A 399 -17.31 -4.41 -14.35
N VAL A 400 -18.58 -4.67 -14.02
CA VAL A 400 -19.65 -3.65 -14.06
C VAL A 400 -19.43 -2.55 -13.02
N LYS A 401 -18.88 -2.87 -11.83
CA LYS A 401 -18.45 -1.84 -10.85
C LYS A 401 -17.28 -0.99 -11.36
N LYS A 402 -16.31 -1.58 -12.07
CA LYS A 402 -15.16 -0.89 -12.69
C LYS A 402 -15.63 0.08 -13.79
N GLU A 403 -16.53 -0.35 -14.66
CA GLU A 403 -17.10 0.54 -15.69
C GLU A 403 -18.02 1.62 -15.10
N ASN A 404 -18.83 1.32 -14.08
CA ASN A 404 -19.64 2.34 -13.41
C ASN A 404 -18.79 3.38 -12.66
N LYS A 405 -17.64 3.00 -12.08
CA LYS A 405 -16.69 3.93 -11.43
C LYS A 405 -15.95 4.80 -12.46
N LYS A 406 -15.60 4.23 -13.61
CA LYS A 406 -15.00 4.96 -14.74
C LYS A 406 -16.00 5.95 -15.37
N ILE A 407 -17.25 5.55 -15.56
CA ILE A 407 -18.34 6.42 -16.03
C ILE A 407 -18.62 7.53 -15.00
N ALA A 408 -18.62 7.24 -13.70
CA ALA A 408 -18.78 8.26 -12.66
C ALA A 408 -17.64 9.30 -12.69
N LEU A 409 -16.39 8.84 -12.85
CA LEU A 409 -15.22 9.72 -12.97
C LEU A 409 -15.28 10.58 -14.24
N GLU A 410 -15.69 10.00 -15.38
CA GLU A 410 -15.87 10.73 -16.64
C GLU A 410 -17.03 11.75 -16.56
N LEU A 411 -18.11 11.45 -15.84
CA LEU A 411 -19.23 12.37 -15.61
C LEU A 411 -18.84 13.54 -14.69
N GLU A 412 -17.99 13.31 -13.70
CA GLU A 412 -17.47 14.32 -12.79
C GLU A 412 -16.46 15.25 -13.50
N GLN A 413 -15.57 14.68 -14.32
CA GLN A 413 -14.67 15.45 -15.18
C GLN A 413 -15.42 16.31 -16.21
N ARG A 414 -16.53 15.80 -16.78
CA ARG A 414 -17.40 16.57 -17.68
C ARG A 414 -18.13 17.70 -16.98
N LYS A 415 -18.59 17.52 -15.73
CA LYS A 415 -19.19 18.59 -14.92
C LYS A 415 -18.20 19.73 -14.64
N ASN A 416 -16.98 19.39 -14.22
CA ASN A 416 -15.94 20.37 -13.92
C ASN A 416 -15.50 21.15 -15.18
N SER A 417 -15.50 20.49 -16.34
CA SER A 417 -15.20 21.13 -17.64
C SER A 417 -16.31 22.10 -18.08
N GLN A 418 -17.57 21.80 -17.79
CA GLN A 418 -18.71 22.69 -18.12
C GLN A 418 -18.77 23.93 -17.20
N GLU A 419 -18.42 23.80 -15.91
CA GLU A 419 -18.31 24.95 -14.99
C GLU A 419 -17.16 25.90 -15.37
N GLN A 420 -16.01 25.38 -15.84
CA GLN A 420 -14.91 26.22 -16.34
C GLN A 420 -15.25 26.99 -17.62
N ILE A 421 -16.05 26.39 -18.51
CA ILE A 421 -16.51 27.07 -19.75
C ILE A 421 -17.56 28.14 -19.42
N SER A 422 -18.44 27.91 -18.43
CA SER A 422 -19.40 28.91 -17.94
C SER A 422 -18.69 30.13 -17.32
N ASN A 423 -17.64 29.92 -16.54
CA ASN A 423 -16.91 31.00 -15.86
C ASN A 423 -16.02 31.82 -16.81
N ASN A 424 -15.40 31.20 -17.82
CA ASN A 424 -14.58 31.90 -18.82
C ASN A 424 -15.40 32.70 -19.84
N THR A 425 -16.70 32.44 -19.98
CA THR A 425 -17.57 33.20 -20.91
C THR A 425 -18.11 34.49 -20.28
N ILE A 426 -18.14 34.59 -18.94
CA ILE A 426 -18.66 35.77 -18.23
C ILE A 426 -17.59 36.88 -18.11
N GLU A 427 -16.30 36.55 -18.08
CA GLU A 427 -15.23 37.57 -17.91
C GLU A 427 -14.78 38.28 -19.19
N ASN A 428 -15.18 37.83 -20.39
CA ASN A 428 -14.71 38.41 -21.66
C ASN A 428 -15.80 39.12 -22.50
N THR A 429 -16.92 39.53 -21.90
CA THR A 429 -17.87 40.41 -22.59
C THR A 429 -17.53 41.89 -22.32
N PRO A 430 -17.16 42.70 -23.33
CA PRO A 430 -16.88 44.12 -23.12
C PRO A 430 -18.16 44.85 -22.69
N ILE A 431 -18.14 45.46 -21.51
CA ILE A 431 -19.22 46.33 -21.03
C ILE A 431 -19.28 47.56 -21.94
N ILE A 432 -20.17 47.54 -22.93
CA ILE A 432 -20.59 48.75 -23.65
C ILE A 432 -21.44 49.57 -22.69
N LYS A 433 -20.81 50.54 -22.01
CA LYS A 433 -21.52 51.62 -21.32
C LYS A 433 -22.15 52.52 -22.37
N LYS A 434 -23.49 52.48 -22.47
CA LYS A 434 -24.29 53.59 -23.01
C LYS A 434 -24.03 54.84 -22.15
N ILE A 435 -23.58 55.93 -22.77
CA ILE A 435 -24.27 57.24 -22.85
C ILE A 435 -24.01 57.76 -24.26
#